data_AF-A0A3B8X4Q2-F1
#
_entry.id   AF-A0A3B8X4Q2-F1
#
_cell.length_a   1.000
_cell.length_b   1.000
_cell.length_c   1.000
_cell.angle_alpha   90.00
_cell.angle_beta   90.00
_cell.angle_gamma   90.00
#
_symmetry.space_group_name_H-M   'P 1'
#
loop_
_entity.id
_entity.type
_entity.pdbx_description
1 polymer ?
#
loop_
_entity_poly.entity_id
_entity_poly.type
_entity_poly.pdbx_seq_one_letter_code
_entity_poly.pdbx_strand_id
1 'polypeptide(L)'
;MEQTPYIELFNEYYGTGMNSIVFQEMRESRALAYNAGASLVMPSFTNNDYYFRATIASQNDKLRKAVEGFAEIIETLPEAPENLEIAKAAITNKIRTQRVSGISVLYSYIRNRSLGFTVPREQLIYDKVMKLTMFDLLSTHEDWIRGRTYYYAILGDPKDLDMAFLRTLGPVEVLTQEDIFGY
;
A
#
# COMPACT_ATOMS: atom_id res chain seq x y z
N MET A 1 -2.43 12.59 -11.86
CA MET A 1 -1.41 12.34 -12.91
C MET A 1 0.00 12.71 -12.45
N GLU A 2 0.25 13.93 -11.97
CA GLU A 2 1.58 14.38 -11.52
C GLU A 2 2.14 13.59 -10.31
N GLN A 3 1.25 13.13 -9.43
CA GLN A 3 1.61 12.34 -8.24
C GLN A 3 2.08 10.91 -8.56
N THR A 4 1.92 10.43 -9.80
CA THR A 4 2.13 9.02 -10.14
C THR A 4 3.53 8.48 -9.82
N PRO A 5 4.63 9.20 -10.11
CA PRO A 5 5.97 8.72 -9.76
C PRO A 5 6.22 8.68 -8.26
N TYR A 6 5.64 9.62 -7.50
CA TYR A 6 5.74 9.68 -6.04
C TYR A 6 5.00 8.49 -5.40
N ILE A 7 3.77 8.24 -5.85
CA ILE A 7 2.96 7.12 -5.37
C ILE A 7 3.59 5.76 -5.73
N GLU A 8 4.14 5.61 -6.94
CA GLU A 8 4.82 4.36 -7.32
C GLU A 8 6.06 4.13 -6.44
N LEU A 9 6.89 5.15 -6.24
CA LEU A 9 8.05 5.04 -5.36
C LEU A 9 7.66 4.77 -3.92
N PHE A 10 6.64 5.46 -3.40
CA PHE A 10 6.12 5.23 -2.07
C PHE A 10 5.61 3.81 -1.90
N ASN A 11 4.85 3.27 -2.86
CA ASN A 11 4.34 1.90 -2.79
C ASN A 11 5.45 0.85 -2.83
N GLU A 12 6.49 1.04 -3.65
CA GLU A 12 7.63 0.12 -3.71
C GLU A 12 8.47 0.20 -2.42
N TYR A 13 8.70 1.41 -1.91
CA TYR A 13 9.47 1.65 -0.68
C TYR A 13 8.74 1.15 0.57
N TYR A 14 7.49 1.54 0.73
CA TYR A 14 6.76 1.38 1.97
C TYR A 14 6.07 0.03 2.07
N GLY A 15 5.43 -0.44 0.98
CA GLY A 15 4.41 -1.47 1.11
C GLY A 15 4.54 -2.72 0.23
N THR A 16 5.41 -2.73 -0.77
CA THR A 16 5.51 -3.82 -1.76
C THR A 16 6.84 -4.55 -1.71
N GLY A 17 6.78 -5.89 -1.65
CA GLY A 17 7.98 -6.73 -1.73
C GLY A 17 8.71 -6.88 -0.39
N MET A 18 9.74 -7.72 -0.38
CA MET A 18 10.44 -8.12 0.85
C MET A 18 11.33 -7.00 1.44
N ASN A 19 11.77 -6.05 0.61
CA ASN A 19 12.57 -4.91 1.04
C ASN A 19 11.72 -3.69 1.42
N SER A 20 10.39 -3.85 1.51
CA SER A 20 9.52 -2.75 1.92
C SER A 20 9.54 -2.56 3.43
N ILE A 21 9.30 -1.33 3.87
CA ILE A 21 9.16 -1.00 5.31
C ILE A 21 8.14 -1.91 5.97
N VAL A 22 6.94 -2.03 5.40
CA VAL A 22 5.87 -2.87 5.97
C VAL A 22 6.33 -4.32 6.11
N PHE A 23 7.04 -4.87 5.12
CA PHE A 23 7.50 -6.24 5.24
C PHE A 23 8.56 -6.40 6.34
N GLN A 24 9.55 -5.52 6.41
CA GLN A 24 10.58 -5.55 7.44
C GLN A 24 10.00 -5.36 8.85
N GLU A 25 9.14 -4.37 9.01
CA GLU A 25 8.55 -4.01 10.30
C GLU A 25 7.51 -5.02 10.79
N MET A 26 6.74 -5.62 9.88
CA MET A 26 5.69 -6.56 10.30
C MET A 26 6.21 -8.00 10.38
N ARG A 27 7.12 -8.40 9.48
CA ARG A 27 7.63 -9.77 9.43
C ARG A 27 8.96 -9.93 10.14
N GLU A 28 9.95 -9.10 9.86
CA GLU A 28 11.33 -9.34 10.32
C GLU A 28 11.53 -8.91 11.77
N SER A 29 11.03 -7.74 12.17
CA SER A 29 11.23 -7.24 13.54
C SER A 29 10.24 -7.86 14.55
N ARG A 30 9.01 -8.19 14.11
CA ARG A 30 7.94 -8.61 15.02
C ARG A 30 7.44 -10.06 14.81
N ALA A 31 7.89 -10.76 13.76
CA ALA A 31 7.46 -12.13 13.39
C ALA A 31 5.92 -12.32 13.40
N LEU A 32 5.18 -11.29 12.97
CA LEU A 32 3.72 -11.25 13.13
C LEU A 32 2.99 -12.00 12.03
N ALA A 33 3.53 -12.01 10.81
CA ALA A 33 2.79 -12.41 9.64
C ALA A 33 3.58 -13.22 8.63
N TYR A 34 2.87 -14.10 7.93
CA TYR A 34 3.38 -14.75 6.73
C TYR A 34 3.38 -13.79 5.53
N ASN A 35 2.37 -12.90 5.49
CA ASN A 35 2.20 -11.89 4.44
C ASN A 35 1.74 -10.56 5.07
N ALA A 36 2.45 -9.49 4.75
CA ALA A 36 2.07 -8.12 5.08
C ALA A 36 2.42 -7.23 3.89
N GLY A 37 1.59 -6.22 3.63
CA GLY A 37 1.82 -5.27 2.56
C GLY A 37 0.90 -4.07 2.69
N ALA A 38 1.26 -3.00 1.99
CA ALA A 38 0.44 -1.81 1.90
C ALA A 38 0.54 -1.17 0.52
N SER A 39 -0.47 -0.40 0.16
CA SER A 39 -0.48 0.33 -1.10
C SER A 39 -1.41 1.52 -1.02
N LEU A 40 -0.93 2.68 -1.48
CA LEU A 40 -1.75 3.78 -1.92
C LEU A 40 -2.27 3.45 -3.33
N VAL A 41 -3.54 3.05 -3.39
CA VAL A 41 -4.17 2.53 -4.60
C VAL A 41 -4.67 3.69 -5.45
N MET A 42 -4.21 3.72 -6.69
CA MET A 42 -4.71 4.68 -7.66
C MET A 42 -6.12 4.30 -8.14
N PRO A 43 -6.99 5.29 -8.40
CA PRO A 43 -8.29 5.05 -8.98
C PRO A 43 -8.19 4.47 -10.39
N SER A 44 -9.30 3.89 -10.88
CA SER A 44 -9.41 3.43 -12.28
C SER A 44 -9.86 4.52 -13.26
N PHE A 45 -10.42 5.62 -12.74
CA PHE A 45 -10.94 6.76 -13.51
C PHE A 45 -10.56 8.07 -12.81
N THR A 46 -10.50 9.17 -13.56
CA THR A 46 -10.07 10.49 -13.03
C THR A 46 -10.95 11.07 -11.92
N ASN A 47 -12.20 10.62 -11.82
CA ASN A 47 -13.18 11.15 -10.87
C ASN A 47 -13.31 10.31 -9.59
N ASN A 48 -12.47 9.28 -9.44
CA ASN A 48 -12.48 8.43 -8.25
C ASN A 48 -11.32 8.82 -7.33
N ASP A 49 -11.49 8.56 -6.04
CA ASP A 49 -10.50 8.88 -5.04
C ASP A 49 -9.37 7.84 -4.96
N TYR A 50 -8.20 8.31 -4.52
CA TYR A 50 -7.14 7.44 -4.04
C TYR A 50 -7.53 6.91 -2.66
N TYR A 51 -7.14 5.67 -2.36
CA TYR A 51 -7.28 5.13 -1.01
C TYR A 51 -6.03 4.38 -0.62
N PHE A 52 -5.68 4.45 0.66
CA PHE A 52 -4.63 3.63 1.22
C PHE A 52 -5.21 2.33 1.75
N ARG A 53 -4.53 1.22 1.49
CA ARG A 53 -4.88 -0.09 2.01
C ARG A 53 -3.63 -0.77 2.56
N ALA A 54 -3.70 -1.18 3.81
CA ALA A 54 -2.76 -2.10 4.44
C ALA A 54 -3.43 -3.45 4.67
N THR A 55 -2.68 -4.53 4.53
CA THR A 55 -3.16 -5.90 4.74
C THR A 55 -2.11 -6.71 5.47
N ILE A 56 -2.55 -7.55 6.40
CA ILE A 56 -1.70 -8.47 7.13
C ILE A 56 -2.45 -9.76 7.44
N ALA A 57 -1.78 -10.88 7.21
CA ALA A 57 -2.25 -12.20 7.58
C ALA A 57 -1.42 -12.71 8.76
N SER A 58 -2.00 -12.70 9.95
CA SER A 58 -1.40 -13.14 11.22
C SER A 58 -2.29 -14.15 11.94
N GLN A 59 -1.76 -14.75 13.01
CA GLN A 59 -2.56 -15.53 13.96
C GLN A 59 -3.46 -14.60 14.80
N ASN A 60 -4.60 -15.11 15.30
CA ASN A 60 -5.59 -14.32 16.05
C ASN A 60 -5.00 -13.70 17.32
N ASP A 61 -4.15 -14.42 18.03
CA ASP A 61 -3.45 -13.97 19.25
C ASP A 61 -2.47 -12.80 18.98
N LYS A 62 -2.03 -12.63 17.74
CA LYS A 62 -1.12 -11.55 17.31
C LYS A 62 -1.84 -10.32 16.78
N LEU A 63 -3.17 -10.32 16.75
CA LEU A 63 -3.99 -9.22 16.21
C LEU A 63 -3.61 -7.86 16.80
N ARG A 64 -3.51 -7.77 18.13
CA ARG A 64 -3.16 -6.52 18.82
C ARG A 64 -1.81 -5.99 18.36
N LYS A 65 -0.78 -6.84 18.37
CA LYS A 65 0.58 -6.47 17.94
C LYS A 65 0.62 -6.07 16.47
N ALA A 66 -0.18 -6.72 15.62
CA ALA A 66 -0.32 -6.37 14.21
C ALA A 66 -0.91 -4.97 14.03
N VAL A 67 -1.99 -4.66 14.74
CA VAL A 67 -2.62 -3.33 14.71
C VAL A 67 -1.68 -2.25 15.23
N GLU A 68 -1.04 -2.49 16.38
CA GLU A 68 -0.08 -1.54 16.98
C GLU A 68 1.13 -1.31 16.07
N GLY A 69 1.69 -2.36 15.47
CA GLY A 69 2.80 -2.25 14.53
C GLY A 69 2.46 -1.42 13.29
N PHE A 70 1.27 -1.63 12.71
CA PHE A 70 0.80 -0.78 11.61
C PHE A 70 0.55 0.65 12.05
N ALA A 71 -0.07 0.87 13.23
CA ALA A 71 -0.32 2.21 13.74
C ALA A 71 0.98 3.01 13.89
N GLU A 72 2.06 2.36 14.34
CA GLU A 72 3.38 2.98 14.46
C GLU A 72 3.94 3.44 13.10
N ILE A 73 3.99 2.55 12.11
CA ILE A 73 4.56 2.88 10.78
C ILE A 73 3.65 3.78 9.92
N ILE A 74 2.34 3.77 10.20
CA ILE A 74 1.38 4.71 9.62
C ILE A 74 1.57 6.10 10.22
N GLU A 75 1.84 6.21 11.52
CA GLU A 75 2.05 7.50 12.17
C GLU A 75 3.42 8.08 11.85
N THR A 76 4.45 7.24 11.72
CA THR A 76 5.82 7.66 11.42
C THR A 76 6.42 6.78 10.35
N LEU A 77 6.81 7.37 9.21
CA LEU A 77 7.56 6.67 8.17
C LEU A 77 8.99 6.38 8.66
N PRO A 78 9.40 5.11 8.81
CA PRO A 78 10.78 4.77 9.10
C PRO A 78 11.68 5.17 7.94
N GLU A 79 12.72 5.98 8.21
CA GLU A 79 13.68 6.41 7.20
C GLU A 79 14.77 5.36 7.02
N ALA A 80 14.77 4.71 5.86
CA ALA A 80 15.76 3.72 5.44
C ALA A 80 16.31 4.09 4.06
N PRO A 81 17.41 4.87 3.99
CA PRO A 81 17.99 5.33 2.72
C PRO A 81 18.39 4.19 1.78
N GLU A 82 18.84 3.06 2.32
CA GLU A 82 19.20 1.88 1.51
C GLU A 82 17.96 1.29 0.79
N ASN A 83 16.84 1.15 1.50
CA ASN A 83 15.58 0.69 0.92
C ASN A 83 15.07 1.63 -0.18
N LEU A 84 15.32 2.94 -0.05
CA LEU A 84 14.94 3.91 -1.09
C LEU A 84 15.70 3.64 -2.40
N GLU A 85 17.00 3.41 -2.33
CA GLU A 85 17.80 3.11 -3.52
C GLU A 85 17.43 1.74 -4.12
N ILE A 86 17.14 0.75 -3.27
CA ILE A 86 16.60 -0.55 -3.72
C ILE A 86 15.27 -0.37 -4.45
N ALA A 87 14.34 0.42 -3.90
CA ALA A 87 13.03 0.67 -4.51
C ALA A 87 13.16 1.38 -5.87
N LYS A 88 14.00 2.41 -5.98
CA LYS A 88 14.29 3.09 -7.25
C LYS A 88 14.84 2.13 -8.30
N ALA A 89 15.80 1.30 -7.91
CA ALA A 89 16.39 0.30 -8.80
C ALA A 89 15.36 -0.76 -9.23
N ALA A 90 14.52 -1.24 -8.30
CA ALA A 90 13.46 -2.21 -8.57
C ALA A 90 12.46 -1.68 -9.60
N ILE A 91 11.94 -0.46 -9.41
CA ILE A 91 11.03 0.20 -10.36
C ILE A 91 11.67 0.32 -11.73
N THR A 92 12.90 0.85 -11.79
CA THR A 92 13.61 1.08 -13.05
C THR A 92 13.86 -0.23 -13.79
N ASN A 93 14.28 -1.28 -13.08
CA ASN A 93 14.52 -2.60 -13.65
C ASN A 93 13.22 -3.27 -14.12
N LYS A 94 12.12 -3.11 -13.37
CA LYS A 94 10.80 -3.59 -13.78
C LYS A 94 10.37 -2.93 -15.09
N ILE A 95 10.47 -1.60 -15.19
CA ILE A 95 10.14 -0.88 -16.43
C ILE A 95 11.02 -1.34 -17.60
N ARG A 96 12.32 -1.55 -17.38
CA ARG A 96 13.27 -1.99 -18.43
C ARG A 96 13.02 -3.42 -18.92
N THR A 97 12.55 -4.31 -18.05
CA THR A 97 12.33 -5.72 -18.36
C THR A 97 10.89 -6.03 -18.80
N GLN A 98 9.94 -5.16 -18.45
CA GLN A 98 8.54 -5.30 -18.84
C GLN A 98 8.39 -5.22 -20.36
N ARG A 99 7.71 -6.21 -20.94
CA ARG A 99 7.30 -6.20 -22.34
C ARG A 99 5.80 -6.04 -22.44
N VAL A 100 5.36 -5.02 -23.19
CA VAL A 100 3.95 -4.83 -23.54
C VAL A 100 3.80 -5.18 -25.01
N SER A 101 3.14 -6.30 -25.31
CA SER A 101 2.97 -6.82 -26.67
C SER A 101 1.53 -7.28 -26.93
N GLY A 102 1.17 -7.40 -28.20
CA GLY A 102 -0.15 -7.86 -28.62
C GLY A 102 -1.29 -7.02 -28.03
N ILE A 103 -2.32 -7.69 -27.52
CA ILE A 103 -3.52 -7.03 -26.97
C ILE A 103 -3.20 -6.14 -25.75
N SER A 104 -2.12 -6.41 -25.02
CA SER A 104 -1.71 -5.61 -23.86
C SER A 104 -1.34 -4.17 -24.24
N VAL A 105 -0.94 -3.92 -25.49
CA VAL A 105 -0.71 -2.55 -26.00
C VAL A 105 -2.01 -1.76 -26.01
N LEU A 106 -3.10 -2.36 -26.50
CA LEU A 106 -4.42 -1.74 -26.53
C LEU A 106 -4.94 -1.46 -25.12
N TYR A 107 -4.83 -2.43 -24.20
CA TYR A 107 -5.27 -2.23 -22.82
C TYR A 107 -4.43 -1.19 -22.07
N SER A 108 -3.12 -1.12 -22.31
CA SER A 108 -2.26 -0.06 -21.78
C SER A 108 -2.71 1.31 -22.28
N TYR A 109 -2.97 1.44 -23.59
CA TYR A 109 -3.47 2.68 -24.17
C TYR A 109 -4.81 3.11 -23.57
N ILE A 110 -5.81 2.23 -23.52
CA ILE A 110 -7.13 2.52 -22.96
C ILE A 110 -7.00 2.97 -21.50
N ARG A 111 -6.23 2.24 -20.68
CA ARG A 111 -6.01 2.59 -19.27
C ARG A 111 -5.36 3.97 -19.12
N ASN A 112 -4.32 4.26 -19.89
CA ASN A 112 -3.66 5.56 -19.86
C ASN A 112 -4.65 6.68 -20.19
N ARG A 113 -5.49 6.49 -21.22
CA ARG A 113 -6.53 7.46 -21.60
C ARG A 113 -7.62 7.63 -20.54
N SER A 114 -8.09 6.53 -19.92
CA SER A 114 -9.08 6.58 -18.83
C SER A 114 -8.58 7.34 -17.60
N LEU A 115 -7.27 7.39 -17.40
CA LEU A 115 -6.61 8.13 -16.32
C LEU A 115 -6.13 9.53 -16.75
N GLY A 116 -6.43 9.94 -17.99
CA GLY A 116 -6.10 11.26 -18.53
C GLY A 116 -4.67 11.41 -19.03
N PHE A 117 -3.84 10.36 -19.02
CA PHE A 117 -2.45 10.45 -19.44
C PHE A 117 -2.33 10.69 -20.96
N THR A 118 -1.48 11.65 -21.33
CA THR A 118 -1.13 11.98 -22.72
C THR A 118 0.12 11.26 -23.22
N VAL A 119 0.90 10.70 -22.30
CA VAL A 119 2.09 9.86 -22.55
C VAL A 119 1.98 8.57 -21.72
N PRO A 120 2.72 7.50 -22.05
CA PRO A 120 2.73 6.29 -21.24
C PRO A 120 3.09 6.58 -19.79
N ARG A 121 2.30 6.07 -18.84
CA ARG A 121 2.56 6.18 -17.40
C ARG A 121 3.99 5.78 -17.03
N GLU A 122 4.48 4.69 -17.60
CA GLU A 122 5.82 4.14 -17.32
C GLU A 122 6.92 5.13 -17.69
N GLN A 123 6.72 5.95 -18.73
CA GLN A 123 7.66 7.00 -19.12
C GLN A 123 7.76 8.07 -18.03
N LEU A 124 6.63 8.55 -17.50
CA LEU A 124 6.60 9.54 -16.41
C LEU A 124 7.32 9.04 -15.15
N ILE A 125 7.13 7.76 -14.82
CA ILE A 125 7.79 7.14 -13.68
C ILE A 125 9.30 7.05 -13.94
N TYR A 126 9.71 6.50 -15.09
CA TYR A 126 11.11 6.33 -15.45
C TYR A 126 11.89 7.65 -15.44
N ASP A 127 11.31 8.72 -16.00
CA ASP A 127 11.96 10.03 -16.14
C ASP A 127 12.16 10.76 -14.80
N LYS A 128 11.40 10.38 -13.76
CA LYS A 128 11.36 11.08 -12.47
C LYS A 128 11.86 10.25 -11.28
N VAL A 129 11.64 8.94 -11.24
CA VAL A 129 11.84 8.09 -10.05
C VAL A 129 13.27 8.17 -9.48
N MET A 130 14.29 8.20 -10.35
CA MET A 130 15.69 8.28 -9.91
C MET A 130 16.06 9.62 -9.26
N LYS A 131 15.26 10.67 -9.50
CA LYS A 131 15.48 12.03 -8.96
C LYS A 131 14.75 12.27 -7.64
N LEU A 132 13.83 11.38 -7.27
CA LEU A 132 13.08 11.50 -6.03
C LEU A 132 13.98 11.17 -4.82
N THR A 133 13.62 11.73 -3.68
CA THR A 133 14.42 11.73 -2.45
C THR A 133 13.60 11.19 -1.28
N MET A 134 14.25 10.99 -0.12
CA MET A 134 13.53 10.64 1.11
C MET A 134 12.52 11.73 1.50
N PHE A 135 12.84 13.00 1.22
CA PHE A 135 11.91 14.11 1.46
C PHE A 135 10.61 13.97 0.68
N ASP A 136 10.68 13.50 -0.58
CA ASP A 136 9.49 13.27 -1.40
C ASP A 136 8.62 12.13 -0.85
N LEU A 137 9.25 11.10 -0.27
CA LEU A 137 8.55 10.00 0.41
C LEU A 137 7.88 10.46 1.70
N LEU A 138 8.60 11.22 2.53
CA LEU A 138 8.07 11.81 3.76
C LEU A 138 6.88 12.73 3.47
N SER A 139 6.99 13.55 2.42
CA SER A 139 5.89 14.41 1.97
C SER A 139 4.69 13.58 1.51
N THR A 140 4.91 12.51 0.75
CA THR A 140 3.84 11.61 0.31
C THR A 140 3.16 10.92 1.51
N HIS A 141 3.93 10.51 2.52
CA HIS A 141 3.41 9.89 3.74
C HIS A 141 2.57 10.87 4.54
N GLU A 142 3.07 12.08 4.77
CA GLU A 142 2.35 13.13 5.50
C GLU A 142 1.05 13.52 4.78
N ASP A 143 1.09 13.69 3.45
CA ASP A 143 -0.07 14.11 2.67
C ASP A 143 -1.17 13.04 2.59
N TRP A 144 -0.80 11.76 2.48
CA TRP A 144 -1.75 10.70 2.10
C TRP A 144 -2.01 9.65 3.17
N ILE A 145 -1.11 9.49 4.13
CA ILE A 145 -1.11 8.37 5.08
C ILE A 145 -1.33 8.90 6.50
N ARG A 146 -0.46 9.76 6.97
CA ARG A 146 -0.48 10.21 8.37
C ARG A 146 -1.76 10.99 8.70
N GLY A 147 -2.22 10.85 9.94
CA GLY A 147 -3.33 11.66 10.49
C GLY A 147 -4.69 11.38 9.84
N ARG A 148 -4.83 10.27 9.10
CA ARG A 148 -6.08 9.85 8.47
C ARG A 148 -6.90 8.94 9.40
N THR A 149 -8.21 8.91 9.16
CA THR A 149 -9.10 7.94 9.80
C THR A 149 -9.04 6.61 9.04
N TYR A 150 -8.79 5.53 9.78
CA TYR A 150 -8.70 4.19 9.22
C TYR A 150 -9.87 3.32 9.65
N TYR A 151 -10.35 2.51 8.71
CA TYR A 151 -11.35 1.47 8.96
C TYR A 151 -10.65 0.12 9.03
N TYR A 152 -11.01 -0.66 10.05
CA TYR A 152 -10.45 -1.98 10.27
C TYR A 152 -11.45 -3.04 9.81
N ALA A 153 -11.05 -3.85 8.82
CA ALA A 153 -11.77 -5.06 8.45
C ALA A 153 -10.97 -6.26 8.95
N ILE A 154 -11.55 -7.01 9.90
CA ILE A 154 -10.90 -8.15 10.54
C ILE A 154 -11.69 -9.41 10.22
N LEU A 155 -10.98 -10.42 9.72
CA LEU A 155 -11.52 -11.74 9.44
C LEU A 155 -10.83 -12.77 10.34
N GLY A 156 -11.59 -13.44 11.20
CA GLY A 156 -11.10 -14.46 12.12
C GLY A 156 -12.25 -15.14 12.87
N ASP A 157 -11.94 -16.18 13.65
CA ASP A 157 -12.92 -16.81 14.55
C ASP A 157 -13.22 -15.86 15.72
N PRO A 158 -14.47 -15.37 15.88
CA PRO A 158 -14.81 -14.43 16.95
C PRO A 158 -14.49 -14.94 18.36
N LYS A 159 -14.40 -16.25 18.58
CA LYS A 159 -14.07 -16.84 19.88
C LYS A 159 -12.61 -16.61 20.28
N ASP A 160 -11.73 -16.43 19.30
CA ASP A 160 -10.29 -16.29 19.48
C ASP A 160 -9.83 -14.83 19.32
N LEU A 161 -10.74 -13.90 19.02
CA LEU A 161 -10.43 -12.48 18.88
C LEU A 161 -10.56 -11.75 20.21
N ASP A 162 -9.58 -10.89 20.50
CA ASP A 162 -9.63 -9.98 21.65
C ASP A 162 -10.63 -8.84 21.39
N MET A 163 -11.92 -9.13 21.63
CA MET A 163 -13.01 -8.17 21.44
C MET A 163 -12.94 -6.99 22.40
N ALA A 164 -12.18 -7.08 23.51
CA ALA A 164 -11.97 -5.95 24.40
C ALA A 164 -11.03 -4.94 23.74
N PHE A 165 -9.93 -5.42 23.15
CA PHE A 165 -9.03 -4.59 22.35
C PHE A 165 -9.71 -3.96 21.14
N LEU A 166 -10.51 -4.71 20.39
CA LEU A 166 -11.16 -4.15 19.19
C LEU A 166 -12.08 -2.97 19.50
N ARG A 167 -12.77 -3.00 20.65
CA ARG A 167 -13.59 -1.89 21.11
C ARG A 167 -12.79 -0.65 21.51
N THR A 168 -11.48 -0.77 21.77
CA THR A 168 -10.62 0.41 22.01
C THR A 168 -10.25 1.13 20.72
N LEU A 169 -10.34 0.46 19.57
CA LEU A 169 -10.07 1.05 18.25
C LEU A 169 -11.26 1.86 17.72
N GLY A 170 -12.48 1.52 18.16
CA GLY A 170 -13.72 2.21 17.77
C GLY A 170 -14.96 1.32 17.94
N PRO A 171 -16.12 1.77 17.43
CA PRO A 171 -17.32 0.95 17.35
C PRO A 171 -17.06 -0.33 16.55
N VAL A 172 -17.48 -1.48 17.08
CA VAL A 172 -17.30 -2.78 16.43
C VAL A 172 -18.65 -3.28 15.93
N GLU A 173 -18.72 -3.57 14.64
CA GLU A 173 -19.86 -4.18 13.97
C GLU A 173 -19.49 -5.60 13.52
N VAL A 174 -20.31 -6.59 13.87
CA VAL A 174 -20.11 -7.98 13.45
C VAL A 174 -21.07 -8.25 12.31
N LEU A 175 -20.51 -8.43 11.12
CA LEU A 175 -21.27 -8.66 9.90
C LEU A 175 -21.62 -10.15 9.72
N THR A 176 -22.82 -10.41 9.21
CA THR A 176 -23.30 -11.73 8.79
C THR A 176 -22.91 -12.01 7.33
N GLN A 177 -23.15 -13.25 6.86
CA GLN A 177 -22.99 -13.57 5.43
C GLN A 177 -23.96 -12.75 4.57
N GLU A 178 -25.18 -12.55 5.05
CA GLU A 178 -26.20 -11.75 4.37
C GLU A 178 -25.76 -10.29 4.24
N ASP A 179 -25.12 -9.71 5.27
CA ASP A 179 -24.60 -8.34 5.21
C ASP A 179 -23.48 -8.16 4.17
N ILE A 180 -22.68 -9.21 3.92
CA ILE A 180 -21.51 -9.15 3.03
C ILE A 180 -21.89 -9.55 1.58
N PHE A 181 -22.71 -10.59 1.43
CA PHE A 181 -22.99 -11.24 0.15
C PHE A 181 -24.45 -11.11 -0.31
N GLY A 182 -25.36 -10.67 0.57
CA GLY A 182 -26.78 -10.50 0.27
C GLY A 182 -27.62 -11.79 0.31
N TYR A 183 -27.11 -12.86 0.93
CA TYR A 183 -27.82 -14.13 1.14
C TYR A 183 -27.29 -14.92 2.34
#